data_AF-A0A1Q6QYT4-F1
#
_entry.id   AF-A0A1Q6QYT4-F1
#
_cell.length_a   1.000
_cell.length_b   1.000
_cell.length_c   1.000
_cell.angle_alpha   90.00
_cell.angle_beta   90.00
_cell.angle_gamma   90.00
#
_symmetry.space_group_name_H-M   'P 1'
#
loop_
_entity.id
_entity.type
_entity.pdbx_description
1 polymer ?
#
loop_
_entity_poly.entity_id
_entity_poly.type
_entity_poly.pdbx_seq_one_letter_code
_entity_poly.pdbx_strand_id
1 'polypeptide(L)'
;MQTDDEILPFYSFFAGVFLTKREVGYSELSFLMDDFTNKTGIYISDDCEYFSELDSFFEFNDKCLFINCDYDTVIHINGCSMTLKNYLYSITSDEVRKYFNICKKNKFNFIKIKTKTKVS
;
A
#
# COMPACT_ATOMS: atom_id res chain seq x y z
N MET A 1 8.05 28.54 15.51
CA MET A 1 7.94 27.07 15.69
C MET A 1 7.76 26.49 14.31
N GLN A 2 8.79 25.85 13.74
CA GLN A 2 8.58 24.93 12.63
C GLN A 2 7.97 23.69 13.27
N THR A 3 6.67 23.47 13.05
CA THR A 3 6.16 22.11 13.09
C THR A 3 6.78 21.46 11.86
N ASP A 4 7.64 20.47 12.07
CA ASP A 4 7.99 19.56 10.98
C ASP A 4 6.68 18.86 10.63
N ASP A 5 5.94 19.40 9.67
CA ASP A 5 4.68 18.83 9.23
C ASP A 5 4.98 17.40 8.78
N GLU A 6 4.38 16.41 9.45
CA GLU A 6 4.64 15.02 9.18
C GLU A 6 4.05 14.68 7.80
N ILE A 7 4.91 14.21 6.88
CA ILE A 7 4.53 13.89 5.51
C ILE A 7 4.47 12.37 5.36
N LEU A 8 3.33 11.87 4.88
CA LEU A 8 3.11 10.48 4.51
C LEU A 8 3.12 10.33 2.98
N PRO A 9 3.88 9.36 2.43
CA PRO A 9 3.82 9.06 1.01
C PRO A 9 2.45 8.52 0.56
N PHE A 10 1.95 8.98 -0.58
CA PHE A 10 0.66 8.60 -1.14
C PHE A 10 0.52 7.08 -1.31
N TYR A 11 1.55 6.37 -1.80
CA TYR A 11 1.53 4.91 -1.94
C TYR A 11 1.19 4.17 -0.63
N SER A 12 1.60 4.73 0.51
CA SER A 12 1.37 4.12 1.82
C SER A 12 -0.09 4.23 2.21
N PHE A 13 -0.67 5.41 2.03
CA PHE A 13 -2.09 5.66 2.23
C PHE A 13 -2.94 4.80 1.29
N PHE A 14 -2.58 4.81 0.01
CA PHE A 14 -3.24 4.06 -1.05
C PHE A 14 -3.26 2.55 -0.78
N ALA A 15 -2.11 1.97 -0.38
CA ALA A 15 -2.04 0.58 0.03
C ALA A 15 -2.96 0.27 1.23
N GLY A 16 -3.07 1.20 2.18
CA GLY A 16 -4.00 1.12 3.31
C GLY A 16 -5.46 1.02 2.88
N VAL A 17 -5.90 1.90 1.97
CA VAL A 17 -7.25 1.85 1.37
C VAL A 17 -7.50 0.45 0.81
N PHE A 18 -6.57 -0.03 -0.02
CA PHE A 18 -6.71 -1.31 -0.69
C PHE A 18 -6.50 -2.56 0.17
N LEU A 19 -6.10 -2.40 1.43
CA LEU A 19 -6.18 -3.48 2.43
C LEU A 19 -7.58 -3.61 3.03
N THR A 20 -8.42 -2.57 2.93
CA THR A 20 -9.79 -2.55 3.47
C THR A 20 -10.86 -2.85 2.42
N LYS A 21 -10.62 -2.52 1.16
CA LYS A 21 -11.56 -2.66 0.05
C LYS A 21 -10.83 -2.95 -1.25
N ARG A 22 -11.52 -3.56 -2.22
CA ARG A 22 -10.97 -3.89 -3.54
C ARG A 22 -11.16 -2.80 -4.58
N GLU A 23 -12.06 -1.86 -4.33
CA GLU A 23 -12.44 -0.78 -5.23
C GLU A 23 -12.64 0.49 -4.40
N VAL A 24 -12.19 1.63 -4.93
CA VAL A 24 -12.43 2.95 -4.33
C VAL A 24 -12.72 3.97 -5.42
N GLY A 25 -13.75 4.79 -5.23
CA GLY A 25 -14.04 5.91 -6.12
C GLY A 25 -13.08 7.08 -5.88
N TYR A 26 -12.80 7.89 -6.90
CA TYR A 26 -11.89 9.04 -6.73
C TYR A 26 -12.37 10.05 -5.68
N SER A 27 -13.69 10.32 -5.64
CA SER A 27 -14.27 11.21 -4.63
C SER A 27 -14.16 10.63 -3.21
N GLU A 28 -14.31 9.31 -3.08
CA GLU A 28 -14.14 8.63 -1.82
C GLU A 28 -12.66 8.64 -1.37
N LEU A 29 -11.74 8.40 -2.30
CA LEU A 29 -10.30 8.47 -2.01
C LEU A 29 -9.91 9.86 -1.54
N SER A 30 -10.35 10.92 -2.24
CA SER A 30 -10.10 12.31 -1.85
C SER A 30 -10.69 12.64 -0.47
N PHE A 31 -11.92 12.20 -0.19
CA PHE A 31 -12.52 12.35 1.13
C PHE A 31 -11.71 11.63 2.22
N LEU A 32 -11.28 10.39 1.97
CA LEU A 32 -10.52 9.61 2.94
C LEU A 32 -9.15 10.25 3.23
N MET A 33 -8.52 10.86 2.22
CA MET A 33 -7.26 11.61 2.38
C MET A 33 -7.46 12.84 3.26
N ASP A 34 -8.50 13.63 3.00
CA ASP A 34 -8.83 14.81 3.81
C ASP A 34 -9.19 14.44 5.25
N ASP A 35 -10.03 13.41 5.45
CA ASP A 35 -10.40 12.92 6.78
C ASP A 35 -9.18 12.37 7.55
N PHE A 36 -8.26 11.69 6.85
CA PHE A 36 -7.00 11.24 7.44
C PHE A 36 -6.14 12.41 7.93
N THR A 37 -5.90 13.40 7.06
CA THR A 37 -5.10 14.58 7.42
C THR A 37 -5.75 15.36 8.56
N ASN A 38 -7.07 15.54 8.55
CA ASN A 38 -7.80 16.23 9.63
C ASN A 38 -7.75 15.48 10.97
N LYS A 39 -7.74 14.14 10.95
CA LYS A 39 -7.69 13.33 12.19
C LYS A 39 -6.29 13.14 12.76
N THR A 40 -5.28 13.12 11.90
CA THR A 40 -3.91 12.77 12.30
C THR A 40 -2.96 13.96 12.32
N GLY A 41 -3.27 15.02 11.58
CA GLY A 41 -2.35 16.14 11.31
C GLY A 41 -1.25 15.81 10.29
N ILE A 42 -1.30 14.63 9.67
CA ILE A 42 -0.28 14.14 8.72
C ILE A 42 -0.73 14.46 7.29
N TYR A 43 0.13 15.14 6.53
CA TYR A 43 -0.15 15.47 5.14
C TYR A 43 0.26 14.34 4.21
N ILE A 44 -0.56 14.07 3.20
CA ILE A 44 -0.26 13.07 2.19
C ILE A 44 0.43 13.77 1.02
N SER A 45 1.64 13.32 0.65
CA SER A 45 2.39 13.81 -0.51
C SER A 45 2.60 12.70 -1.54
N ASP A 46 2.52 13.08 -2.81
CA ASP A 46 2.77 12.22 -3.98
C ASP A 46 4.19 12.39 -4.55
N ASP A 47 5.11 13.02 -3.81
CA ASP A 47 6.47 13.31 -4.28
C ASP A 47 7.39 12.07 -4.34
N CYS A 48 6.84 10.85 -4.41
CA CYS A 48 7.59 9.59 -4.36
C CYS A 48 7.52 8.80 -5.67
N GLU A 49 8.66 8.62 -6.32
CA GLU A 49 8.84 7.82 -7.55
C GLU A 49 8.57 6.30 -7.38
N TYR A 50 8.28 5.83 -6.15
CA TYR A 50 8.08 4.41 -5.81
C TYR A 50 6.72 3.83 -6.23
N PHE A 51 5.84 4.63 -6.86
CA PHE A 51 4.50 4.17 -7.26
C PHE A 51 4.51 3.19 -8.45
N SER A 52 5.60 3.15 -9.23
CA SER A 52 5.67 2.41 -10.50
C SER A 52 5.48 0.89 -10.41
N GLU A 53 5.85 0.26 -9.29
CA GLU A 53 5.64 -1.19 -9.09
C GLU A 53 4.19 -1.50 -8.66
N LEU A 54 3.56 -0.58 -7.92
CA LEU A 54 2.18 -0.70 -7.45
C LEU A 54 1.19 -0.61 -8.60
N ASP A 55 1.43 0.29 -9.55
CA ASP A 55 0.55 0.53 -10.70
C ASP A 55 0.16 -0.75 -11.45
N SER A 56 1.08 -1.72 -11.53
CA SER A 56 0.83 -2.99 -12.22
C SER A 56 -0.31 -3.83 -11.63
N PHE A 57 -0.68 -3.60 -10.37
CA PHE A 57 -1.74 -4.33 -9.66
C PHE A 57 -3.08 -3.60 -9.65
N PHE A 58 -3.15 -2.38 -10.19
CA PHE A 58 -4.34 -1.55 -10.18
C PHE A 58 -4.82 -1.25 -11.59
N GLU A 59 -6.14 -1.25 -11.75
CA GLU A 59 -6.80 -0.76 -12.95
C GLU A 59 -7.51 0.56 -12.64
N PHE A 60 -7.40 1.48 -13.58
CA PHE A 60 -7.91 2.85 -13.49
C PHE A 60 -9.04 2.99 -14.51
N ASN A 61 -10.24 3.32 -14.02
CA ASN A 61 -11.37 3.68 -14.86
C ASN A 61 -11.77 5.14 -14.62
N ASP A 62 -12.74 5.64 -15.39
CA ASP A 62 -13.18 7.05 -15.31
C ASP A 62 -13.74 7.48 -13.94
N LYS A 63 -14.11 6.53 -13.07
CA LYS A 63 -14.81 6.81 -11.80
C LYS A 63 -14.15 6.20 -10.57
N CYS A 64 -13.38 5.14 -10.74
CA CYS A 64 -12.86 4.34 -9.66
C CYS A 64 -11.55 3.65 -10.02
N LEU A 65 -10.91 3.16 -8.96
CA LEU A 65 -9.68 2.39 -8.96
C LEU A 65 -9.99 1.03 -8.35
N PHE A 66 -9.45 -0.04 -8.91
CA PHE A 66 -9.63 -1.38 -8.33
C PHE A 66 -8.39 -2.25 -8.50
N ILE A 67 -8.22 -3.21 -7.60
CA ILE A 67 -7.18 -4.24 -7.71
C ILE A 67 -7.59 -5.25 -8.80
N ASN A 68 -6.69 -5.50 -9.74
CA ASN A 68 -6.90 -6.42 -10.87
C ASN A 68 -6.48 -7.87 -10.61
N CYS A 69 -5.95 -8.18 -9.42
CA CYS A 69 -5.47 -9.51 -9.03
C CYS A 69 -5.99 -9.94 -7.66
N ASP A 70 -5.75 -11.20 -7.29
CA ASP A 70 -6.15 -11.70 -5.98
C ASP A 70 -5.15 -11.31 -4.89
N TYR A 71 -5.66 -11.03 -3.70
CA TYR A 71 -4.82 -10.71 -2.53
C TYR A 71 -3.82 -11.82 -2.18
N ASP A 72 -4.16 -13.07 -2.53
CA ASP A 72 -3.32 -14.25 -2.31
C ASP A 72 -2.39 -14.56 -3.50
N THR A 73 -2.48 -13.79 -4.59
CA THR A 73 -1.55 -13.86 -5.72
C THR A 73 -0.14 -13.62 -5.23
N VAL A 74 0.76 -14.55 -5.55
CA VAL A 74 2.20 -14.42 -5.26
C VAL A 74 2.82 -13.50 -6.29
N ILE A 75 3.47 -12.45 -5.82
CA ILE A 75 4.17 -11.45 -6.60
C ILE A 75 5.66 -11.48 -6.27
N HIS A 76 6.48 -11.08 -7.25
CA HIS A 76 7.93 -11.08 -7.14
C HIS A 76 8.45 -9.64 -7.20
N ILE A 77 8.85 -9.10 -6.05
CA ILE A 77 9.33 -7.72 -5.93
C ILE A 77 10.71 -7.74 -5.28
N ASN A 78 11.69 -7.09 -5.91
CA ASN A 78 13.07 -6.98 -5.41
C ASN A 78 13.68 -8.34 -4.98
N GLY A 79 13.44 -9.39 -5.77
CA GLY A 79 13.94 -10.75 -5.51
C GLY A 79 13.25 -11.48 -4.35
N CYS A 80 12.21 -10.90 -3.74
CA CYS A 80 11.38 -11.51 -2.72
C CYS A 80 10.05 -11.97 -3.30
N SER A 81 9.58 -13.13 -2.87
CA SER A 81 8.25 -13.65 -3.24
C SER A 81 7.31 -13.48 -2.05
N MET A 82 6.19 -12.80 -2.24
CA MET A 82 5.17 -12.62 -1.21
C MET A 82 3.80 -12.47 -1.83
N THR A 83 2.73 -12.60 -1.05
CA THR A 83 1.38 -12.33 -1.56
C THR A 83 1.16 -10.82 -1.70
N LEU A 84 0.29 -10.40 -2.62
CA LEU A 84 -0.11 -8.99 -2.77
C LEU A 84 -0.55 -8.39 -1.43
N LYS A 85 -1.36 -9.12 -0.66
CA LYS A 85 -1.80 -8.68 0.67
C LYS A 85 -0.64 -8.39 1.62
N ASN A 86 0.40 -9.21 1.57
CA ASN A 86 1.58 -9.02 2.44
C ASN A 86 2.42 -7.84 1.94
N TYR A 87 2.53 -7.67 0.62
CA TYR A 87 3.21 -6.52 0.04
C TYR A 87 2.51 -5.20 0.41
N LEU A 88 1.21 -5.07 0.12
CA LEU A 88 0.41 -3.90 0.49
C LEU A 88 0.54 -3.59 1.98
N TYR A 89 0.44 -4.61 2.83
CA TYR A 89 0.66 -4.42 4.26
C TYR A 89 2.06 -3.87 4.54
N SER A 90 3.12 -4.41 3.94
CA SER A 90 4.51 -4.02 4.23
C SER A 90 4.81 -2.56 3.90
N ILE A 91 4.16 -2.00 2.88
CA ILE A 91 4.36 -0.61 2.44
C ILE A 91 3.39 0.39 3.12
N THR A 92 2.38 -0.11 3.85
CA THR A 92 1.43 0.72 4.61
C THR A 92 2.07 1.14 5.94
N SER A 93 2.06 2.43 6.29
CA SER A 93 2.62 2.93 7.55
C SER A 93 1.76 2.53 8.76
N ASP A 94 2.30 2.68 9.97
CA ASP A 94 1.56 2.35 11.20
C ASP A 94 0.39 3.30 11.44
N GLU A 95 0.52 4.56 11.04
CA GLU A 95 -0.48 5.63 11.13
C GLU A 95 -1.67 5.30 10.24
N VAL A 96 -1.40 4.90 9.00
CA VAL A 96 -2.43 4.45 8.05
C VAL A 96 -3.12 3.17 8.54
N ARG A 97 -2.34 2.20 9.04
CA ARG A 97 -2.91 0.96 9.60
C ARG A 97 -3.83 1.26 10.78
N LYS A 98 -3.45 2.18 11.68
CA LYS A 98 -4.29 2.61 12.81
C LYS A 98 -5.57 3.28 12.32
N TYR A 99 -5.47 4.22 11.38
CA TYR A 99 -6.61 4.95 10.82
C TYR A 99 -7.66 4.01 10.20
N PHE A 100 -7.22 3.06 9.38
CA PHE A 100 -8.10 2.09 8.74
C PHE A 100 -8.45 0.87 9.63
N ASN A 101 -8.02 0.84 10.88
CA ASN A 101 -8.18 -0.30 11.79
C ASN A 101 -7.67 -1.65 11.21
N ILE A 102 -6.54 -1.60 10.49
CA ILE A 102 -5.89 -2.79 9.93
C ILE A 102 -5.12 -3.48 11.05
N CYS A 103 -5.62 -4.64 11.50
CA CYS A 103 -4.99 -5.40 12.58
C CYS A 103 -3.53 -5.75 12.25
N LYS A 104 -2.66 -5.68 13.26
CA LYS A 104 -1.29 -6.19 13.15
C LYS A 104 -1.33 -7.68 12.82
N LYS A 105 -0.90 -8.06 11.62
CA LYS A 105 -0.78 -9.47 11.24
C LYS A 105 0.27 -10.15 12.12
N ASN A 106 -0.08 -11.28 12.73
CA ASN A 106 0.87 -12.17 13.39
C ASN A 106 1.94 -12.62 12.39
N LYS A 107 3.21 -12.31 12.67
CA LYS A 107 4.48 -12.74 12.02
C LYS A 107 4.37 -13.23 10.56
N PHE A 108 4.85 -12.40 9.63
CA PHE A 108 5.07 -12.75 8.23
C PHE A 108 6.08 -13.90 8.08
N ASN A 109 5.70 -14.97 7.38
CA ASN A 109 6.65 -15.93 6.83
C ASN A 109 7.16 -15.39 5.50
N PHE A 110 8.24 -14.61 5.53
CA PHE A 110 9.02 -14.34 4.32
C PHE A 110 9.62 -15.65 3.83
N ILE A 111 9.08 -16.21 2.75
CA ILE A 111 9.73 -17.34 2.10
C ILE A 111 10.88 -16.76 1.27
N LYS A 112 12.07 -16.70 1.88
CA LYS A 112 13.32 -16.42 1.16
C LYS A 112 13.61 -17.62 0.24
N ILE A 113 13.17 -17.55 -1.01
CA ILE A 113 13.51 -18.58 -2.01
C ILE A 113 15.00 -18.38 -2.33
N LYS A 114 15.85 -19.26 -1.79
CA LYS A 114 17.25 -19.36 -2.24
C LYS A 114 17.23 -19.98 -3.64
N THR A 115 17.40 -19.17 -4.67
CA THR A 115 17.71 -19.65 -6.02
C THR A 115 19.03 -20.43 -5.95
N LYS A 116 18.96 -21.76 -6.02
CA LYS A 116 20.14 -22.59 -6.26
C LYS A 116 20.49 -22.44 -7.73
N THR A 117 21.43 -21.56 -8.06
CA THR A 117 22.08 -21.54 -9.36
C THR A 117 22.86 -22.86 -9.50
N LYS A 118 22.29 -23.83 -10.20
CA LYS A 118 23.02 -25.04 -10.60
C LYS A 118 23.86 -24.65 -11.82
N VAL A 119 25.12 -24.31 -11.57
CA VAL A 119 26.10 -24.14 -12.64
C VAL A 119 26.42 -25.56 -13.14
N SER A 120 26.04 -25.84 -14.38
CA SER A 120 26.39 -27.07 -15.10
C SER A 120 27.85 -27.06 -15.52
#